data_AF-A0A2P2D918-F1
#
_entry.id   AF-A0A2P2D918-F1
#
_cell.length_a   1.000
_cell.length_b   1.000
_cell.length_c   1.000
_cell.angle_alpha   90.00
_cell.angle_beta   90.00
_cell.angle_gamma   90.00
#
_symmetry.space_group_name_H-M   'P 1'
#
loop_
_entity.id
_entity.type
_entity.pdbx_description
1 polymer ?
#
loop_
_entity_poly.entity_id
_entity_poly.type
_entity_poly.pdbx_seq_one_letter_code
_entity_poly.pdbx_strand_id
1 'polypeptide(L)'
;MKQISYKHLLQKKIQLLNSLITNLKREEELLSYRDADTAVKIEFKNETLVRKLEELDAEISEHQELDVHTEEEIALSETVFSKLDEARSLQQKVQELLVFEMNESKKEYWEFSIKRRLKSHLVFSSGLSWTKNYC
;
A
#
# COMPACT_ATOMS: atom_id res chain seq x y z
N MET A 1 -10.67 33.38 -11.60
CA MET A 1 -10.15 32.00 -11.63
C MET A 1 -10.72 31.34 -12.88
N LYS A 2 -9.92 30.66 -13.70
CA LYS A 2 -10.44 29.93 -14.86
C LYS A 2 -11.20 28.72 -14.33
N GLN A 3 -12.51 28.64 -14.55
CA GLN A 3 -13.29 27.44 -14.26
C GLN A 3 -12.68 26.28 -15.07
N ILE A 4 -12.27 25.23 -14.36
CA ILE A 4 -11.78 24.00 -14.98
C ILE A 4 -13.02 23.24 -15.46
N SER A 5 -12.98 22.74 -16.71
CA SER A 5 -14.11 21.97 -17.27
C SER A 5 -14.21 20.60 -16.58
N TYR A 6 -15.44 20.13 -16.34
CA TYR A 6 -15.72 18.80 -15.78
C TYR A 6 -15.00 17.67 -16.53
N LYS A 7 -15.01 17.73 -17.87
CA LYS A 7 -14.22 16.85 -18.75
C LYS A 7 -12.73 16.81 -18.38
N HIS A 8 -12.14 17.97 -18.09
CA HIS A 8 -10.73 18.05 -17.71
C HIS A 8 -10.46 17.41 -16.34
N LEU A 9 -11.40 17.55 -15.40
CA LEU A 9 -11.31 16.88 -14.09
C LEU A 9 -11.34 15.35 -14.25
N LEU A 10 -12.25 14.82 -15.07
CA LEU A 10 -12.31 13.38 -15.37
C LEU A 10 -11.02 12.88 -16.02
N GLN A 11 -10.47 13.62 -17.00
CA GLN A 11 -9.19 13.26 -17.63
C GLN A 11 -8.03 13.25 -16.64
N LYS A 12 -7.96 14.26 -15.75
CA LYS A 12 -6.97 14.33 -14.68
C LYS A 12 -7.12 13.14 -13.72
N LYS A 13 -8.36 12.75 -13.39
CA LYS A 13 -8.65 11.59 -12.55
C LYS A 13 -8.14 10.30 -13.18
N ILE A 14 -8.40 10.10 -14.48
CA ILE A 14 -7.88 8.95 -15.24
C ILE A 14 -6.34 8.91 -15.22
N GLN A 15 -5.67 10.04 -15.40
CA GLN A 15 -4.20 10.11 -15.37
C GLN A 15 -3.62 9.72 -13.99
N LEU A 16 -4.23 10.22 -12.91
CA LEU A 16 -3.83 9.85 -11.55
C LEU A 16 -4.09 8.36 -11.27
N LEU A 17 -5.24 7.82 -11.69
CA LEU A 17 -5.57 6.41 -11.54
C LEU A 17 -4.61 5.51 -12.34
N ASN A 18 -4.25 5.87 -13.57
CA ASN A 18 -3.25 5.12 -14.34
C ASN A 18 -1.88 5.09 -13.65
N SER A 19 -1.50 6.21 -13.01
CA SER A 19 -0.26 6.29 -12.24
C SER A 19 -0.31 5.39 -11.01
N LEU A 20 -1.42 5.41 -10.27
CA LEU A 20 -1.65 4.56 -9.11
C LEU A 20 -1.63 3.08 -9.50
N ILE A 21 -2.35 2.69 -10.56
CA ILE A 21 -2.38 1.31 -11.07
C ILE A 21 -0.97 0.83 -11.45
N THR A 22 -0.16 1.69 -12.08
CA THR A 22 1.22 1.34 -12.45
C THR A 22 2.06 1.07 -11.22
N ASN A 23 1.92 1.89 -10.18
CA ASN A 23 2.61 1.69 -8.92
C ASN A 23 2.14 0.40 -8.22
N LEU A 24 0.83 0.15 -8.14
CA LEU A 24 0.28 -1.05 -7.50
C LEU A 24 0.73 -2.34 -8.19
N LYS A 25 0.77 -2.37 -9.52
CA LYS A 25 1.34 -3.51 -10.27
C LYS A 25 2.81 -3.73 -9.93
N ARG A 26 3.58 -2.65 -9.76
CA ARG A 26 4.99 -2.74 -9.39
C ARG A 26 5.17 -3.21 -7.94
N GLU A 27 4.30 -2.80 -7.02
CA GLU A 27 4.31 -3.30 -5.65
C GLU A 27 3.95 -4.78 -5.56
N GLU A 28 2.89 -5.20 -6.26
CA GLU A 28 2.52 -6.61 -6.38
C GLU A 28 3.73 -7.43 -6.86
N GLU A 29 4.43 -6.96 -7.90
CA GLU A 29 5.63 -7.60 -8.41
C GLU A 29 6.76 -7.66 -7.36
N LEU A 30 7.10 -6.55 -6.72
CA LEU A 30 8.18 -6.50 -5.71
C LEU A 30 7.89 -7.41 -4.51
N LEU A 31 6.65 -7.39 -4.02
CA LEU A 31 6.22 -8.24 -2.90
C LEU A 31 6.22 -9.71 -3.27
N SER A 32 5.92 -10.06 -4.53
CA SER A 32 6.05 -11.43 -5.02
C SER A 32 7.51 -11.94 -4.95
N TYR A 33 8.48 -11.03 -5.05
CA TYR A 33 9.91 -11.30 -4.92
C TYR A 33 10.46 -11.08 -3.50
N ARG A 34 9.60 -10.87 -2.49
CA ARG A 34 9.98 -10.59 -1.09
C ARG A 34 10.75 -9.28 -0.89
N ASP A 35 10.69 -8.34 -1.83
CA ASP A 35 11.33 -7.03 -1.70
C ASP A 35 10.36 -6.01 -1.08
N ALA A 36 10.08 -6.21 0.21
CA ALA A 36 9.16 -5.36 0.98
C ALA A 36 9.71 -3.93 1.15
N ASP A 37 11.03 -3.78 1.34
CA ASP A 37 11.68 -2.48 1.56
C ASP A 37 11.52 -1.54 0.36
N THR A 38 11.63 -2.08 -0.86
CA THR A 38 11.41 -1.27 -2.07
C THR A 38 9.93 -1.04 -2.32
N ALA A 39 9.06 -2.01 -2.03
CA ALA A 39 7.62 -1.86 -2.16
C ALA A 39 7.09 -0.71 -1.27
N VAL A 40 7.54 -0.61 -0.02
CA VAL A 40 7.15 0.48 0.91
C VAL A 40 7.49 1.88 0.37
N LYS A 41 8.58 2.02 -0.40
CA LYS A 41 8.94 3.31 -1.03
C LYS A 41 7.95 3.72 -2.10
N ILE A 42 7.28 2.76 -2.75
CA ILE A 42 6.23 3.03 -3.72
C ILE A 42 4.94 3.42 -2.99
N GLU A 43 4.65 2.79 -1.85
CA GLU A 43 3.44 3.07 -1.08
C GLU A 43 3.37 4.54 -0.61
N PHE A 44 4.50 5.12 -0.20
CA PHE A 44 4.55 6.56 0.10
C PHE A 44 4.20 7.46 -1.11
N LYS A 45 4.52 7.01 -2.34
CA LYS A 45 4.11 7.72 -3.56
C LYS A 45 2.63 7.52 -3.83
N ASN A 46 2.10 6.32 -3.57
CA ASN A 46 0.66 6.04 -3.68
C ASN A 46 -0.16 6.90 -2.74
N GLU A 47 0.27 7.06 -1.49
CA GLU A 47 -0.41 7.92 -0.52
C GLU A 47 -0.59 9.35 -1.06
N THR A 48 0.44 9.89 -1.71
CA THR A 48 0.38 11.20 -2.36
C THR A 48 -0.61 11.22 -3.53
N LEU A 49 -0.70 10.14 -4.31
CA LEU A 49 -1.66 10.03 -5.42
C LEU A 49 -3.09 9.90 -4.93
N VAL A 50 -3.32 9.12 -3.86
CA VAL A 50 -4.65 8.95 -3.25
C VAL A 50 -5.17 10.27 -2.71
N ARG A 51 -4.36 11.04 -1.98
CA ARG A 51 -4.75 12.38 -1.52
C ARG A 51 -5.15 13.31 -2.67
N LYS A 52 -4.39 13.30 -3.77
CA LYS A 52 -4.74 14.08 -4.98
C LYS A 52 -6.03 13.61 -5.65
N LEU A 53 -6.33 12.31 -5.58
CA LEU A 53 -7.60 11.76 -6.06
C LEU A 53 -8.77 12.19 -5.17
N GLU A 54 -8.59 12.20 -3.85
CA GLU A 54 -9.58 12.70 -2.88
C GLU A 54 -9.88 14.19 -3.08
N GLU A 55 -8.84 15.01 -3.24
CA GLU A 55 -8.97 16.44 -3.57
C GLU A 55 -9.74 16.65 -4.88
N LEU A 56 -9.42 15.84 -5.90
CA LEU A 56 -10.08 15.92 -7.19
C LEU A 56 -11.55 15.47 -7.12
N ASP A 57 -11.87 14.50 -6.26
CA ASP A 57 -13.24 14.04 -6.04
C ASP A 57 -14.08 15.11 -5.33
N ALA A 58 -13.47 15.88 -4.42
CA ALA A 58 -14.11 17.07 -3.84
C ALA A 58 -14.39 18.13 -4.92
N GLU A 59 -13.41 18.45 -5.77
CA GLU A 59 -13.59 19.38 -6.90
C GLU A 59 -14.71 18.92 -7.86
N ILE A 60 -14.76 17.62 -8.18
CA ILE A 60 -15.78 17.02 -9.04
C ILE A 60 -17.18 17.13 -8.39
N SER A 61 -17.28 16.90 -7.08
CA SER A 61 -18.55 16.99 -6.35
C SER A 61 -19.11 18.41 -6.32
N GLU A 62 -18.25 19.43 -6.24
CA GLU A 62 -18.67 20.84 -6.31
C GLU A 62 -19.15 21.23 -7.72
N HIS A 63 -18.72 20.51 -8.76
CA HIS A 63 -19.09 20.74 -10.15
C HIS A 63 -20.38 20.04 -10.62
N GLN A 64 -20.99 19.17 -9.78
CA GLN A 64 -22.15 18.34 -10.14
C GLN A 64 -23.48 19.10 -10.33
N GLU A 65 -23.53 20.42 -10.13
CA GLU A 65 -24.77 21.20 -10.30
C GLU A 65 -25.24 21.35 -11.76
N LEU A 66 -24.46 20.88 -12.75
CA LEU A 66 -24.81 20.95 -14.18
C LEU A 66 -25.35 19.60 -14.68
N ASP A 67 -26.67 19.44 -14.60
CA ASP A 67 -27.45 18.22 -14.88
C ASP A 67 -27.50 17.79 -16.37
N VAL A 68 -26.56 18.27 -17.20
CA VAL A 68 -26.47 17.91 -18.62
C VAL A 68 -25.06 17.41 -18.91
N HIS A 69 -24.91 16.09 -18.88
CA HIS A 69 -23.69 15.41 -19.29
C HIS A 69 -23.69 15.12 -20.79
N THR A 70 -22.57 15.42 -21.43
CA THR A 70 -22.32 15.04 -22.83
C THR A 70 -21.96 13.55 -22.94
N GLU A 71 -22.19 12.95 -24.12
CA GLU A 71 -21.80 11.55 -24.40
C GLU A 71 -20.31 11.29 -24.11
N GLU A 72 -19.46 12.27 -24.39
CA GLU A 72 -18.03 12.20 -24.09
C GLU A 72 -17.74 12.14 -22.58
N GLU A 73 -18.47 12.90 -21.77
CA GLU A 73 -18.31 12.89 -20.30
C GLU A 73 -18.80 11.58 -19.68
N ILE A 74 -19.85 10.98 -20.25
CA ILE A 74 -20.33 9.65 -19.87
C ILE A 74 -19.24 8.61 -20.17
N ALA A 75 -18.68 8.60 -21.37
CA ALA A 75 -17.62 7.65 -21.75
C ALA A 75 -16.35 7.80 -20.87
N LEU A 76 -15.99 9.04 -20.51
CA LEU A 76 -14.90 9.29 -19.56
C LEU A 76 -15.23 8.78 -18.16
N SER A 77 -16.47 8.93 -17.71
CA SER A 77 -16.92 8.43 -16.41
C SER A 77 -16.88 6.91 -16.34
N GLU A 78 -17.33 6.21 -17.38
CA GLU A 78 -17.20 4.75 -17.50
C GLU A 78 -15.73 4.30 -17.42
N THR A 79 -14.84 5.04 -18.08
CA THR A 79 -13.40 4.78 -18.01
C THR A 79 -12.86 4.98 -16.59
N VAL A 80 -13.30 6.02 -15.88
CA VAL A 80 -12.95 6.25 -14.47
C VAL A 80 -13.40 5.08 -13.59
N PHE A 81 -14.65 4.62 -13.73
CA PHE A 81 -15.17 3.50 -12.96
C PHE A 81 -14.38 2.21 -13.21
N SER A 82 -14.12 1.89 -14.48
CA SER A 82 -13.29 0.73 -14.85
C SER A 82 -11.90 0.79 -14.22
N LYS A 83 -11.28 1.97 -14.18
CA LYS A 83 -9.96 2.17 -13.58
C LYS A 83 -9.99 2.11 -12.06
N LEU A 84 -11.05 2.58 -11.41
CA LEU A 84 -11.23 2.44 -9.97
C LEU A 84 -11.36 0.96 -9.56
N ASP A 85 -12.11 0.18 -10.32
CA ASP A 85 -12.24 -1.26 -10.07
C ASP A 85 -10.92 -2.01 -10.29
N GLU A 86 -10.16 -1.66 -11.35
CA GLU A 86 -8.81 -2.19 -11.57
C GLU A 86 -7.88 -1.87 -10.38
N ALA A 87 -7.84 -0.60 -9.95
CA ALA A 87 -7.04 -0.16 -8.82
C ALA A 87 -7.44 -0.85 -7.50
N ARG A 88 -8.74 -0.99 -7.25
CA ARG A 88 -9.27 -1.69 -6.06
C ARG A 88 -8.84 -3.16 -6.04
N SER A 89 -8.96 -3.85 -7.16
CA SER A 89 -8.56 -5.27 -7.25
C SER A 89 -7.06 -5.44 -7.01
N LEU A 90 -6.22 -4.57 -7.56
CA LEU A 90 -4.78 -4.60 -7.33
C LEU A 90 -4.42 -4.28 -5.87
N GLN A 91 -5.04 -3.26 -5.28
CA GLN A 91 -4.82 -2.91 -3.88
C GLN A 91 -5.11 -4.09 -2.94
N GLN A 92 -6.20 -4.84 -3.19
CA GLN A 92 -6.53 -6.02 -2.39
C GLN A 92 -5.42 -7.07 -2.44
N LYS A 93 -4.87 -7.36 -3.63
CA LYS A 93 -3.76 -8.31 -3.78
C LYS A 93 -2.49 -7.83 -3.09
N VAL A 94 -2.12 -6.57 -3.28
CA VAL A 94 -0.96 -5.95 -2.60
C VAL A 94 -1.11 -6.06 -1.08
N GLN A 95 -2.30 -5.76 -0.56
CA GLN A 95 -2.60 -5.86 0.87
C GLN A 95 -2.46 -7.29 1.40
N GLU A 96 -2.94 -8.29 0.67
CA GLU A 96 -2.79 -9.69 1.05
C GLU A 96 -1.31 -10.10 1.14
N LEU A 97 -0.50 -9.68 0.16
CA LEU A 97 0.95 -9.94 0.16
C LEU A 97 1.67 -9.24 1.31
N LEU A 98 1.32 -7.98 1.62
CA LEU A 98 1.88 -7.25 2.75
C LEU A 98 1.54 -7.91 4.09
N VAL A 99 0.29 -8.38 4.27
CA VAL A 99 -0.13 -9.09 5.47
C VAL A 99 0.66 -10.39 5.63
N PHE A 100 0.87 -11.13 4.54
CA PHE A 100 1.71 -12.32 4.57
C PHE A 100 3.14 -11.97 5.03
N GLU A 101 3.77 -10.97 4.42
CA GLU A 101 5.15 -10.60 4.71
C GLU A 101 5.33 -10.12 6.16
N MET A 102 4.37 -9.35 6.67
CA MET A 102 4.32 -8.93 8.07
C MET A 102 4.26 -10.14 9.01
N ASN A 103 3.51 -11.18 8.67
CA ASN A 103 3.37 -12.36 9.52
C ASN A 103 4.65 -13.19 9.54
N GLU A 104 5.34 -13.36 8.40
CA GLU A 104 6.65 -14.02 8.35
C GLU A 104 7.70 -13.24 9.15
N SER A 105 7.76 -11.91 8.97
CA SER A 105 8.66 -11.04 9.74
C SER A 105 8.44 -11.16 11.26
N LYS A 106 7.17 -11.21 11.70
CA LYS A 106 6.83 -11.44 13.12
C LYS A 106 7.34 -12.79 13.60
N LYS A 107 7.16 -13.85 12.82
CA LYS A 107 7.61 -15.21 13.17
C LYS A 107 9.13 -15.25 13.34
N GLU A 108 9.88 -14.68 12.41
CA GLU A 108 11.34 -14.59 12.51
C GLU A 108 11.80 -13.85 13.77
N TYR A 109 11.15 -12.71 14.08
CA TYR A 109 11.42 -11.97 15.30
C TYR A 109 11.16 -12.80 16.58
N TRP A 110 10.03 -13.54 16.62
CA TRP A 110 9.72 -14.43 17.74
C TRP A 110 10.77 -15.52 17.92
N GLU A 111 11.18 -16.18 16.82
CA GLU A 111 12.23 -17.20 16.86
C GLU A 111 13.55 -16.64 17.38
N PHE A 112 13.95 -15.45 16.92
CA PHE A 112 15.16 -14.78 17.38
C PHE A 112 15.07 -14.41 18.87
N SER A 113 13.93 -13.89 19.33
CA SER A 113 13.68 -13.54 20.73
C SER A 113 13.79 -14.76 21.65
N ILE A 114 13.21 -15.89 21.25
CA ILE A 114 13.31 -17.15 22.00
C ILE A 114 14.77 -17.63 22.06
N LYS A 115 15.47 -17.68 20.92
CA LYS A 115 16.89 -18.07 20.87
C LYS A 115 17.75 -17.20 21.78
N ARG A 116 17.52 -15.88 21.77
CA ARG A 116 18.23 -14.93 22.64
C ARG A 116 17.96 -15.21 24.12
N ARG A 117 16.70 -15.43 24.52
CA ARG A 117 16.32 -15.77 25.90
C ARG A 117 16.94 -17.09 26.36
N LEU A 118 16.88 -18.13 25.52
CA LEU A 118 17.50 -19.42 25.83
C LEU A 118 19.02 -19.28 26.00
N LYS A 119 19.69 -18.52 25.14
CA LYS A 119 21.13 -18.24 25.27
C LYS A 119 21.45 -17.49 26.55
N SER A 120 20.67 -16.46 26.92
CA SER A 120 20.88 -15.76 28.20
C SER A 120 20.65 -16.67 29.41
N HIS A 121 19.62 -17.53 29.37
CA HIS A 121 19.37 -18.50 30.44
C HIS A 121 20.51 -19.52 30.56
N LEU A 122 21.04 -20.03 29.43
CA LEU A 122 22.17 -20.95 29.42
C LEU A 122 23.44 -20.31 29.94
N VAL A 123 23.72 -19.05 29.60
CA VAL A 123 24.87 -18.30 30.15
C VAL A 123 24.71 -18.09 31.65
N PHE A 124 23.50 -17.74 32.11
CA PHE A 124 23.21 -17.57 33.55
C PHE A 124 23.30 -18.88 34.32
N SER A 125 22.86 -20.01 33.75
CA SER A 125 22.93 -21.32 34.39
C SER A 125 24.33 -21.94 34.35
N SER A 126 25.11 -21.70 33.28
CA SER A 126 26.50 -22.15 33.16
C SER A 126 27.48 -21.31 34.00
N GLY A 127 27.14 -20.07 34.34
CA GLY A 127 27.85 -19.28 35.36
C GLY A 127 27.77 -19.87 36.78
N LEU A 128 26.93 -20.88 37.00
CA LEU A 128 26.78 -21.60 38.28
C LEU A 128 27.26 -23.06 38.25
N SER A 129 27.81 -23.54 37.12
CA SER A 129 28.28 -24.95 37.03
C SER A 129 29.73 -25.16 37.50
N TRP A 130 30.51 -24.09 37.67
CA TRP A 130 31.93 -24.16 38.06
C TRP A 130 32.11 -23.99 39.56
N THR A 131 31.10 -23.44 40.25
CA THR A 131 31.04 -23.28 41.71
C THR A 131 30.33 -24.43 42.44
N LYS A 132 29.77 -25.41 41.70
CA LYS A 132 29.11 -26.59 42.30
C LYS A 132 29.99 -27.83 42.49
N ASN A 133 31.25 -27.80 42.03
CA ASN A 133 32.20 -28.91 42.17
C ASN A 133 33.38 -28.62 43.11
N TYR A 134 33.36 -27.51 43.84
CA TYR A 134 34.30 -27.24 44.92
C TYR A 134 33.53 -26.69 46.13
N CYS A 135 33.18 -27.62 47.04
CA CYS A 135 33.03 -27.51 48.49
C CYS A 135 32.17 -28.68 48.98
#